data_AF-A0A432SWR8-F1
#
_entry.id   AF-A0A432SWR8-F1
#
_cell.length_a   1.000
_cell.length_b   1.000
_cell.length_c   1.000
_cell.angle_alpha   90.00
_cell.angle_beta   90.00
_cell.angle_gamma   90.00
#
_symmetry.space_group_name_H-M   'P 1'
#
loop_
_entity.id
_entity.type
_entity.pdbx_description
1 polymer ?
#
loop_
_entity_poly.entity_id
_entity_poly.type
_entity_poly.pdbx_seq_one_letter_code
_entity_poly.pdbx_strand_id
1 'polypeptide(L)'
;MNTLPKLTPMGNFLTPYHYPINEGKRDLRIDFIRGFVMLLLITVHLNIPSLYNYIAWERFGLVTGAEGFVMLSGIVLGMLFRMRMRHDSFGFTIDKQYNRAFLLYRTSLFVILSVALINLIPSIDAHVAMTFTTYSGKVYNLYPDLSNFGQYHDKIMAKFLLLRYGPHQFQILGLYVILLLFSPFVLWLLSKNKLNVVLGLTWIVYFANNGFHVRPTGAQFEYAFP
;
A
#
# COMPACT_ATOMS: atom_id res chain seq x y z
N MET A 1 -4.16 62.03 14.37
CA MET A 1 -3.38 60.96 15.02
C MET A 1 -4.35 60.05 15.76
N ASN A 2 -4.76 58.92 15.16
CA ASN A 2 -5.60 57.91 15.81
C ASN A 2 -4.71 56.72 16.16
N THR A 3 -4.29 56.61 17.41
CA THR A 3 -3.57 55.44 17.91
C THR A 3 -4.59 54.38 18.31
N LEU A 4 -4.78 53.38 17.45
CA LEU A 4 -5.53 52.18 17.80
C LEU A 4 -4.90 51.54 19.06
N PRO A 5 -5.70 51.07 20.03
CA PRO A 5 -5.16 50.39 21.21
C PRO A 5 -4.42 49.12 20.80
N LYS A 6 -3.25 48.88 21.41
CA LYS A 6 -2.50 47.64 21.22
C LYS A 6 -3.35 46.48 21.74
N LEU A 7 -3.80 45.61 20.83
CA LEU A 7 -4.39 44.33 21.18
C LEU A 7 -3.32 43.53 21.94
N THR A 8 -3.55 43.30 23.23
CA THR A 8 -2.79 42.29 23.98
C THR A 8 -3.07 40.94 23.33
N PRO A 9 -2.04 40.16 22.95
CA PRO A 9 -2.28 38.83 22.43
C PRO A 9 -2.99 38.04 23.53
N MET A 10 -4.21 37.57 23.24
CA MET A 10 -4.92 36.65 24.12
C MET A 10 -3.97 35.52 24.47
N GLY A 11 -3.83 35.24 25.76
CA GLY A 11 -2.99 34.19 26.31
C GLY A 11 -3.10 32.93 25.47
N ASN A 12 -1.95 32.41 25.10
CA ASN A 12 -1.74 31.34 24.15
C ASN A 12 -2.16 29.98 24.75
N PHE A 13 -3.41 29.82 25.20
CA PHE A 13 -3.90 28.57 25.82
C PHE A 13 -3.90 27.36 24.86
N LEU A 14 -3.73 27.60 23.56
CA LEU A 14 -3.64 26.57 22.52
C LEU A 14 -2.20 26.29 22.04
N THR A 15 -1.19 26.99 22.57
CA THR A 15 0.22 26.76 22.17
C THR A 15 0.85 25.43 22.57
N PRO A 16 0.48 24.73 23.65
CA PRO A 16 1.15 23.46 23.96
C PRO A 16 0.87 22.36 22.93
N TYR A 17 -0.19 22.51 22.11
CA TYR A 17 -0.50 21.61 21.00
C TYR A 17 -0.01 22.13 19.64
N HIS A 18 0.66 23.30 19.61
CA HIS A 18 1.17 23.82 18.35
C HIS A 18 2.36 22.99 17.91
N TYR A 19 2.22 22.36 16.75
CA TYR A 19 3.28 21.56 16.16
C TYR A 19 4.51 22.43 15.89
N PRO A 20 5.67 22.19 16.54
CA PRO A 20 6.87 22.97 16.26
C PRO A 20 7.28 22.72 14.82
N ILE A 21 7.28 23.79 14.01
CA ILE A 21 7.78 23.74 12.65
C ILE A 21 9.30 23.63 12.76
N ASN A 22 9.81 22.41 12.85
CA ASN A 22 11.24 22.15 12.75
C ASN A 22 11.65 22.32 11.30
N GLU A 23 12.12 23.51 10.94
CA GLU A 23 12.68 23.84 9.63
C GLU A 23 13.90 22.93 9.36
N GLY A 24 13.67 21.83 8.63
CA GLY A 24 14.72 20.92 8.17
C GLY A 24 14.70 19.49 8.73
N LYS A 25 13.74 19.10 9.57
CA LYS A 25 13.60 17.70 10.05
C LYS A 25 12.29 17.05 9.61
N ARG A 26 12.31 15.71 9.59
CA ARG A 26 11.21 14.77 9.32
C ARG A 26 9.85 15.32 9.78
N ASP A 27 8.89 15.42 8.85
CA ASP A 27 7.53 15.89 9.14
C ASP A 27 6.73 14.81 9.89
N LEU A 28 6.55 15.02 11.20
CA LEU A 28 5.84 14.10 12.07
C LEU A 28 4.33 14.06 11.78
N ARG A 29 3.76 15.04 11.08
CA ARG A 29 2.34 15.01 10.67
C ARG A 29 2.13 13.87 9.66
N ILE A 30 3.05 13.73 8.71
CA ILE A 30 3.07 12.64 7.74
C ILE A 30 3.26 11.31 8.47
N ASP A 31 4.11 11.26 9.50
CA ASP A 31 4.28 10.04 10.30
C ASP A 31 3.06 9.66 11.12
N PHE A 32 2.38 10.65 11.72
CA PHE A 32 1.15 10.45 12.47
C PHE A 32 0.04 9.90 11.56
N ILE A 33 -0.19 10.54 10.40
CA ILE A 33 -1.18 10.09 9.41
C ILE A 33 -0.83 8.66 8.95
N ARG A 34 0.44 8.38 8.65
CA ARG A 34 0.86 7.04 8.22
C ARG A 34 0.61 5.99 9.32
N GLY A 35 0.91 6.31 10.58
CA GLY A 35 0.64 5.43 11.72
C GLY A 35 -0.84 5.19 11.95
N PHE A 36 -1.65 6.25 11.89
CA PHE A 36 -3.10 6.18 12.02
C PHE A 36 -3.74 5.31 10.94
N VAL A 37 -3.34 5.50 9.67
CA VAL A 37 -3.79 4.66 8.56
C VAL A 37 -3.42 3.20 8.76
N MET A 38 -2.21 2.91 9.28
CA MET A 38 -1.81 1.53 9.57
C MET A 38 -2.68 0.90 10.66
N LEU A 39 -3.06 1.64 11.69
CA LEU A 39 -3.99 1.15 12.73
C LEU A 39 -5.37 0.85 12.16
N LEU A 40 -5.89 1.71 11.28
CA LEU A 40 -7.16 1.46 10.59
C LEU A 40 -7.09 0.19 9.73
N LEU A 41 -6.02 0.03 8.93
CA LEU A 41 -5.82 -1.15 8.10
C LEU A 41 -5.77 -2.44 8.93
N ILE A 42 -5.03 -2.45 10.04
CA ILE A 42 -4.98 -3.62 10.93
C ILE A 42 -6.37 -3.90 11.50
N THR A 43 -7.09 -2.88 11.96
CA THR A 43 -8.42 -3.02 12.57
C THR A 43 -9.45 -3.62 11.62
N VAL A 44 -9.43 -3.22 10.34
CA VAL A 44 -10.38 -3.75 9.35
C VAL A 44 -10.01 -5.15 8.84
N HIS A 45 -8.73 -5.53 8.90
CA HIS A 45 -8.27 -6.86 8.45
C HIS A 45 -8.25 -7.92 9.56
N LEU A 46 -8.23 -7.50 10.83
CA LEU A 46 -8.59 -8.37 11.94
C LEU A 46 -10.11 -8.54 11.90
N ASN A 47 -10.59 -9.65 11.34
CA ASN A 47 -12.02 -10.03 11.24
C ASN A 47 -12.66 -10.30 12.63
N ILE A 48 -12.44 -9.41 13.59
CA ILE A 48 -12.96 -9.47 14.95
C ILE A 48 -14.13 -8.48 15.00
N PRO A 49 -15.37 -8.95 15.20
CA PRO A 49 -16.51 -8.07 15.36
C PRO A 49 -16.32 -7.22 16.61
N SER A 50 -16.01 -5.94 16.40
CA SER A 50 -15.73 -4.96 17.45
C SER A 50 -16.27 -3.60 17.05
N LEU A 51 -16.55 -2.74 18.03
CA LEU A 51 -16.98 -1.36 17.77
C LEU A 51 -15.97 -0.61 16.87
N TYR A 52 -14.68 -0.89 17.05
CA TYR A 52 -13.60 -0.34 16.22
C TYR A 52 -13.68 -0.81 14.78
N ASN A 53 -13.92 -2.11 14.56
CA ASN A 53 -14.14 -2.64 13.21
C ASN A 53 -15.34 -1.96 12.58
N TYR A 54 -16.47 -1.82 13.28
CA TYR A 54 -17.68 -1.15 12.76
C TYR A 54 -17.47 0.33 12.38
N ILE A 55 -16.64 1.06 13.13
CA ILE A 55 -16.29 2.47 12.84
C ILE A 55 -15.30 2.58 11.69
N ALA A 56 -14.32 1.66 11.62
CA ALA A 56 -13.26 1.67 10.62
C ALA A 56 -13.67 1.00 9.29
N TRP A 57 -14.72 0.18 9.29
CA TRP A 57 -15.23 -0.51 8.11
C TRP A 57 -15.75 0.48 7.07
N GLU A 58 -15.70 0.07 5.80
CA GLU A 58 -15.90 0.85 4.57
C GLU A 58 -17.22 1.64 4.47
N ARG A 59 -17.39 2.66 5.31
CA ARG A 59 -18.58 3.54 5.34
C ARG A 59 -18.33 4.93 4.74
N PHE A 60 -17.13 5.20 4.25
CA PHE A 60 -16.83 6.49 3.59
C PHE A 60 -16.75 6.35 2.07
N GLY A 61 -17.93 6.20 1.44
CA GLY A 61 -18.13 6.58 0.03
C GLY A 61 -18.02 5.46 -1.02
N LEU A 62 -18.05 5.86 -2.29
CA LEU A 62 -17.98 5.03 -3.50
C LEU A 62 -16.60 4.39 -3.75
N VAL A 63 -15.64 4.59 -2.85
CA VAL A 63 -14.23 4.20 -2.99
C VAL A 63 -13.86 3.28 -1.83
N THR A 64 -13.27 2.14 -2.14
CA THR A 64 -12.86 1.13 -1.14
C THR A 64 -11.71 1.63 -0.27
N GLY A 65 -11.54 1.02 0.92
CA GLY A 65 -10.44 1.38 1.81
C GLY A 65 -9.05 1.18 1.16
N ALA A 66 -8.93 0.16 0.31
CA ALA A 66 -7.72 -0.15 -0.44
C ALA A 66 -7.38 0.92 -1.49
N GLU A 67 -8.37 1.38 -2.26
CA GLU A 67 -8.19 2.45 -3.25
C GLU A 67 -7.77 3.77 -2.60
N GLY A 68 -8.42 4.13 -1.48
CA GLY A 68 -8.06 5.32 -0.70
C GLY A 68 -6.62 5.24 -0.16
N PHE A 69 -6.20 4.06 0.34
CA PHE A 69 -4.84 3.84 0.81
C PHE A 69 -3.79 4.00 -0.30
N VAL A 70 -4.05 3.44 -1.49
CA VAL A 70 -3.16 3.54 -2.65
C VAL A 70 -3.05 4.99 -3.11
N MET A 71 -4.17 5.72 -3.22
CA MET A 71 -4.18 7.13 -3.60
C MET A 71 -3.38 7.99 -2.61
N LEU A 72 -3.65 7.86 -1.31
CA LEU A 72 -2.93 8.60 -0.27
C LEU A 72 -1.43 8.31 -0.30
N SER A 73 -1.07 7.03 -0.45
CA SER A 73 0.32 6.61 -0.55
C SER A 73 1.04 7.23 -1.75
N GLY A 74 0.36 7.35 -2.89
CA GLY A 74 0.88 8.03 -4.08
C GLY A 74 1.13 9.53 -3.87
N ILE A 75 0.20 10.23 -3.22
CA ILE A 75 0.34 11.66 -2.89
C ILE A 75 1.53 11.88 -1.95
N VAL A 76 1.62 11.09 -0.87
CA VAL A 76 2.74 11.17 0.09
C VAL A 76 4.07 10.85 -0.60
N LEU A 77 4.10 9.84 -1.47
CA LEU A 77 5.29 9.49 -2.23
C LEU A 77 5.76 10.65 -3.12
N GLY A 78 4.84 11.28 -3.86
CA GLY A 78 5.16 12.43 -4.72
C GLY A 78 5.70 13.63 -3.94
N MET A 79 5.09 13.95 -2.79
CA MET A 79 5.57 15.03 -1.91
C MET A 79 6.97 14.73 -1.35
N LEU A 80 7.20 13.50 -0.87
CA LEU A 80 8.50 13.07 -0.34
C LEU A 80 9.58 13.04 -1.44
N PHE A 81 9.23 12.62 -2.65
CA PHE A 81 10.14 12.62 -3.78
C PHE A 81 10.58 14.05 -4.14
N ARG A 82 9.63 14.99 -4.22
CA ARG A 82 9.94 16.40 -4.47
C ARG A 82 10.82 17.01 -3.38
N MET A 83 10.55 16.72 -2.11
CA MET A 83 11.39 17.17 -1.01
C MET A 83 12.80 16.59 -1.10
N ARG A 84 12.94 15.28 -1.37
CA ARG A 84 14.24 14.63 -1.52
C ARG A 84 15.04 15.19 -2.70
N MET A 85 14.42 15.41 -3.86
CA MET A 85 15.09 16.02 -5.01
C MET A 85 15.67 17.42 -4.75
N ARG A 86 15.23 18.13 -3.71
CA ARG A 86 15.80 19.43 -3.33
C ARG A 86 17.10 19.30 -2.54
N HIS A 87 17.34 18.15 -1.90
CA HIS A 87 18.48 17.91 -1.02
C HIS A 87 19.43 16.83 -1.55
N ASP A 88 18.88 15.78 -2.15
CA ASP A 88 19.54 14.59 -2.67
C ASP A 88 19.58 14.65 -4.21
N SER A 89 20.54 13.95 -4.83
CA SER A 89 20.56 13.75 -6.28
C SER A 89 19.40 12.87 -6.76
N PHE A 90 19.02 13.01 -8.03
CA PHE A 90 17.94 12.22 -8.62
C PHE A 90 18.21 10.71 -8.55
N GLY A 91 19.44 10.29 -8.89
CA GLY A 91 19.86 8.88 -8.81
C GLY A 91 19.76 8.33 -7.40
N PHE A 92 20.27 9.04 -6.40
CA PHE A 92 20.20 8.60 -5.01
C PHE A 92 18.77 8.50 -4.48
N THR A 93 17.87 9.39 -4.93
CA THR A 93 16.45 9.33 -4.57
C THR A 93 15.77 8.11 -5.19
N ILE A 94 16.09 7.79 -6.44
CA ILE A 94 15.61 6.59 -7.14
C ILE A 94 16.13 5.32 -6.47
N ASP A 95 17.42 5.25 -6.13
CA ASP A 95 18.01 4.09 -5.48
C ASP A 95 17.35 3.81 -4.13
N LYS A 96 17.11 4.84 -3.32
CA LYS A 96 16.33 4.71 -2.07
C LYS A 96 14.92 4.18 -2.33
N GLN A 97 14.30 4.56 -3.44
CA GLN A 97 12.96 4.11 -3.81
C GLN A 97 12.95 2.64 -4.22
N TYR A 98 13.91 2.20 -5.04
CA TYR A 98 14.07 0.79 -5.41
C TYR A 98 14.45 -0.09 -4.22
N ASN A 99 15.36 0.37 -3.36
CA ASN A 99 15.70 -0.34 -2.13
C ASN A 99 14.48 -0.57 -1.24
N ARG A 100 13.58 0.43 -1.17
CA ARG A 100 12.31 0.29 -0.44
C ARG A 100 11.38 -0.72 -1.11
N ALA A 101 11.22 -0.67 -2.43
CA ALA A 101 10.41 -1.64 -3.17
C ALA A 101 10.94 -3.07 -2.95
N PHE A 102 12.26 -3.26 -3.01
CA PHE A 102 12.91 -4.54 -2.83
C PHE A 102 12.84 -5.06 -1.38
N LEU A 103 12.92 -4.16 -0.39
CA LEU A 103 12.69 -4.52 1.01
C LEU A 103 11.28 -5.10 1.19
N LEU A 104 10.26 -4.42 0.66
CA LEU A 104 8.87 -4.89 0.76
C LEU A 104 8.62 -6.18 -0.01
N TYR A 105 9.26 -6.33 -1.18
CA TYR A 105 9.26 -7.57 -1.95
C TYR A 105 9.82 -8.73 -1.14
N ARG A 106 11.01 -8.57 -0.55
CA ARG A 106 11.65 -9.60 0.28
C ARG A 106 10.83 -9.93 1.51
N THR A 107 10.28 -8.92 2.19
CA THR A 107 9.40 -9.13 3.35
C THR A 107 8.15 -9.89 2.95
N SER A 108 7.53 -9.55 1.80
CA SER A 108 6.36 -10.27 1.29
C SER A 108 6.69 -11.73 1.01
N LEU A 109 7.77 -11.99 0.26
CA LEU A 109 8.23 -13.35 -0.02
C LEU A 109 8.52 -14.13 1.26
N PHE A 110 9.20 -13.51 2.22
CA PHE A 110 9.51 -14.13 3.49
C PHE A 110 8.25 -14.57 4.23
N VAL A 111 7.22 -13.71 4.30
CA VAL A 111 5.94 -14.06 4.93
C VAL A 111 5.24 -15.18 4.18
N ILE A 112 5.17 -15.11 2.85
CA ILE A 112 4.53 -16.13 2.02
C ILE A 112 5.20 -17.50 2.21
N LEU A 113 6.53 -17.55 2.16
CA LEU A 113 7.29 -18.78 2.38
C LEU A 113 7.17 -19.28 3.82
N SER A 114 7.16 -18.38 4.80
CA SER A 114 6.99 -18.76 6.21
C SER A 114 5.64 -19.45 6.45
N VAL A 115 4.55 -18.88 5.91
CA VAL A 115 3.22 -19.49 5.99
C VAL A 115 3.19 -20.83 5.25
N ALA A 116 3.80 -20.91 4.06
CA ALA A 116 3.93 -22.16 3.31
C ALA A 116 4.65 -23.26 4.11
N LEU A 117 5.75 -22.92 4.79
CA LEU A 117 6.53 -23.84 5.61
C LEU A 117 5.78 -24.27 6.87
N ILE A 118 5.07 -23.35 7.54
CA ILE A 118 4.28 -23.67 8.74
C ILE A 118 3.20 -24.70 8.43
N ASN A 119 2.56 -24.62 7.25
CA ASN A 119 1.55 -25.59 6.82
C ASN A 119 2.09 -27.00 6.58
N LEU A 120 3.41 -27.18 6.42
CA LEU A 120 4.01 -28.51 6.32
C LEU A 120 4.11 -29.20 7.68
N ILE A 121 3.91 -28.47 8.79
CA ILE A 121 3.96 -29.03 10.15
C ILE A 121 2.60 -29.68 10.45
N PRO A 122 2.52 -31.01 10.62
CA PRO A 122 1.24 -31.71 10.78
C PRO A 122 0.42 -31.28 12.00
N SER A 123 1.06 -30.65 12.98
CA SER A 123 0.44 -30.17 14.23
C SER A 123 -0.15 -28.76 14.13
N ILE A 124 0.03 -28.04 13.02
CA ILE A 124 -0.43 -26.66 12.84
C ILE A 124 -1.38 -26.58 11.66
N ASP A 125 -2.63 -26.19 11.93
CA ASP A 125 -3.59 -25.89 10.87
C ASP A 125 -3.39 -24.45 10.37
N ALA A 126 -2.72 -24.31 9.22
CA ALA A 126 -2.54 -23.03 8.55
C ALA A 126 -3.66 -22.71 7.53
N HIS A 127 -4.75 -23.50 7.49
CA HIS A 127 -5.83 -23.35 6.52
C HIS A 127 -6.42 -21.94 6.51
N VAL A 128 -6.55 -21.31 7.68
CA VAL A 128 -7.08 -19.95 7.84
C VAL A 128 -6.22 -18.89 7.13
N ALA A 129 -4.89 -19.10 7.07
CA ALA A 129 -3.97 -18.19 6.39
C ALA A 129 -3.82 -18.52 4.89
N MET A 130 -4.20 -19.73 4.48
CA MET A 130 -4.04 -20.25 3.12
C MET A 130 -5.32 -20.25 2.29
N THR A 131 -6.46 -19.97 2.90
CA THR A 131 -7.75 -19.92 2.23
C THR A 131 -8.49 -18.63 2.52
N PHE A 132 -9.38 -18.25 1.61
CA PHE A 132 -10.31 -17.15 1.80
C PHE A 132 -11.73 -17.67 1.64
N THR A 133 -12.55 -17.52 2.68
CA THR A 133 -13.96 -17.93 2.66
C THR A 133 -14.84 -16.69 2.52
N THR A 134 -15.63 -16.64 1.46
CA THR A 134 -16.61 -15.55 1.25
C THR A 134 -17.77 -15.69 2.22
N TYR A 135 -18.52 -14.60 2.46
CA TYR A 135 -19.74 -14.61 3.28
C TYR A 135 -20.79 -15.64 2.80
N SER A 136 -20.78 -15.98 1.51
CA SER A 136 -21.61 -17.04 0.89
C SER A 136 -21.12 -18.47 1.16
N GLY A 137 -20.02 -18.67 1.90
CA GLY A 137 -19.44 -19.97 2.23
C GLY A 137 -18.52 -20.56 1.17
N LYS A 138 -18.26 -19.85 0.06
CA LYS A 138 -17.32 -20.32 -0.98
C LYS A 138 -15.87 -20.15 -0.53
N VAL A 139 -15.09 -21.23 -0.57
CA VAL A 139 -13.67 -21.26 -0.19
C VAL A 139 -12.78 -21.12 -1.42
N TYR A 140 -11.82 -20.20 -1.35
CA TYR A 140 -10.81 -19.96 -2.37
C TYR A 140 -9.42 -20.28 -1.82
N ASN A 141 -8.64 -21.06 -2.58
CA ASN A 141 -7.27 -21.39 -2.20
C ASN A 141 -6.30 -20.26 -2.61
N LEU A 142 -5.60 -19.71 -1.63
CA LEU A 142 -4.59 -18.65 -1.81
C LEU A 142 -3.19 -19.22 -2.07
N TYR A 143 -3.01 -20.52 -1.81
CA TYR A 143 -1.78 -21.27 -2.02
C TYR A 143 -2.02 -22.43 -2.99
N PRO A 144 -0.96 -22.88 -3.71
CA PRO A 144 -1.04 -24.07 -4.55
C PRO A 144 -1.17 -25.32 -3.69
N ASP A 145 -1.84 -26.34 -4.24
CA ASP A 145 -1.82 -27.68 -3.66
C ASP A 145 -0.40 -28.27 -3.78
N LEU A 146 0.26 -28.42 -2.63
CA LEU A 146 1.65 -28.89 -2.53
C LEU A 146 1.79 -30.37 -2.92
N SER A 147 0.70 -31.14 -3.00
CA SER A 147 0.72 -32.54 -3.44
C SER A 147 1.21 -32.69 -4.90
N ASN A 148 0.95 -31.68 -5.74
CA ASN A 148 1.34 -31.67 -7.15
C ASN A 148 2.65 -30.90 -7.41
N PHE A 149 3.39 -30.55 -6.35
CA PHE A 149 4.60 -29.72 -6.48
C PHE A 149 5.64 -30.35 -7.40
N GLY A 150 5.82 -31.68 -7.36
CA GLY A 150 6.80 -32.37 -8.21
C GLY A 150 6.58 -32.17 -9.72
N GLN A 151 5.32 -32.09 -10.17
CA GLN A 151 4.99 -31.96 -11.60
C GLN A 151 4.99 -30.51 -12.10
N TYR A 152 4.74 -29.54 -11.22
CA TYR A 152 4.56 -28.13 -11.60
C TYR A 152 5.46 -27.15 -10.84
N HIS A 153 6.59 -27.62 -10.31
CA HIS A 153 7.49 -26.84 -9.45
C HIS A 153 7.88 -25.50 -10.08
N ASP A 154 8.25 -25.46 -11.37
CA ASP A 154 8.62 -24.23 -12.08
C ASP A 154 7.49 -23.19 -12.08
N LYS A 155 6.27 -23.61 -12.40
CA LYS A 155 5.09 -22.73 -12.46
C LYS A 155 4.70 -22.23 -11.07
N ILE A 156 4.85 -23.08 -10.05
CA ILE A 156 4.56 -22.73 -8.67
C ILE A 156 5.59 -21.74 -8.13
N MET A 157 6.88 -22.00 -8.34
CA MET A 157 7.98 -21.10 -7.97
C MET A 157 7.82 -19.73 -8.64
N ALA A 158 7.50 -19.68 -9.94
CA ALA A 158 7.26 -18.43 -10.65
C ALA A 158 6.11 -17.62 -10.02
N LYS A 159 5.02 -18.28 -9.62
CA LYS A 159 3.89 -17.60 -8.97
C LYS A 159 4.24 -17.05 -7.59
N PHE A 160 5.05 -17.76 -6.81
CA PHE A 160 5.59 -17.23 -5.54
C PHE A 160 6.49 -16.01 -5.79
N LEU A 161 7.42 -16.12 -6.74
CA LEU A 161 8.37 -15.05 -7.06
C LEU A 161 7.69 -13.79 -7.62
N LEU A 162 6.57 -13.97 -8.32
CA LEU A 162 5.70 -12.90 -8.84
C LEU A 162 4.65 -12.41 -7.82
N LEU A 163 4.70 -12.86 -6.56
CA LEU A 163 3.76 -12.51 -5.49
C LEU A 163 2.29 -12.76 -5.87
N ARG A 164 2.03 -13.78 -6.70
CA ARG A 164 0.67 -14.19 -7.09
C ARG A 164 0.01 -15.05 -6.02
N TYR A 165 0.81 -15.70 -5.18
CA TYR A 165 0.37 -16.46 -4.00
C TYR A 165 0.73 -15.71 -2.73
N GLY A 166 -0.14 -15.82 -1.72
CA GLY A 166 0.13 -15.25 -0.40
C GLY A 166 -1.14 -15.09 0.42
N PRO A 167 -0.99 -14.83 1.73
CA PRO A 167 -2.14 -14.58 2.60
C PRO A 167 -2.91 -13.37 2.08
N HIS A 168 -4.23 -13.42 2.16
CA HIS A 168 -5.11 -12.38 1.62
C HIS A 168 -4.70 -10.97 2.09
N GLN A 169 -4.35 -10.81 3.37
CA GLN A 169 -3.96 -9.54 3.98
C GLN A 169 -2.65 -8.95 3.39
N PHE A 170 -1.78 -9.78 2.80
CA PHE A 170 -0.48 -9.36 2.25
C PHE A 170 -0.53 -9.07 0.74
N GLN A 171 -1.63 -9.39 0.06
CA GLN A 171 -1.75 -9.17 -1.39
C GLN A 171 -1.62 -7.69 -1.77
N ILE A 172 -2.14 -6.78 -0.95
CA ILE A 172 -2.00 -5.33 -1.14
C ILE A 172 -0.52 -4.88 -1.13
N LEU A 173 0.33 -5.59 -0.39
CA LEU A 173 1.76 -5.31 -0.36
C LEU A 173 2.42 -5.68 -1.69
N GLY A 174 1.96 -6.75 -2.35
CA GLY A 174 2.38 -7.12 -3.70
C GLY A 174 2.05 -6.05 -4.73
N LEU A 175 0.82 -5.52 -4.71
CA LEU A 175 0.45 -4.36 -5.54
C LEU A 175 1.36 -3.16 -5.25
N TYR A 176 1.60 -2.87 -3.97
CA TYR A 176 2.43 -1.75 -3.58
C TYR A 176 3.88 -1.88 -4.06
N VAL A 177 4.47 -3.09 -4.06
CA VAL A 177 5.79 -3.33 -4.65
C VAL A 177 5.81 -2.93 -6.13
N ILE A 178 4.82 -3.38 -6.90
CA ILE A 178 4.74 -3.08 -8.35
C ILE A 178 4.60 -1.58 -8.58
N LEU A 179 3.71 -0.92 -7.84
CA LEU A 179 3.53 0.53 -7.92
C LEU A 179 4.80 1.28 -7.53
N LEU A 180 5.52 0.84 -6.50
CA LEU A 180 6.79 1.44 -6.11
C LEU A 180 7.90 1.21 -7.13
N LEU A 181 7.92 0.07 -7.82
CA LEU A 181 8.87 -0.22 -8.91
C LEU A 181 8.60 0.67 -10.13
N PHE A 182 7.33 0.95 -10.43
CA PHE A 182 6.92 1.83 -11.52
C PHE A 182 7.02 3.32 -11.16
N SER A 183 6.97 3.65 -9.86
CA SER A 183 6.95 5.04 -9.40
C SER A 183 8.11 5.91 -9.88
N PRO A 184 9.38 5.44 -9.98
CA PRO A 184 10.48 6.26 -10.45
C PRO A 184 10.29 6.73 -11.91
N PHE A 185 9.67 5.90 -12.75
CA PHE A 185 9.35 6.25 -14.13
C PHE A 185 8.30 7.37 -14.18
N VAL A 186 7.23 7.26 -13.39
CA VAL A 186 6.19 8.30 -13.28
C VAL A 186 6.78 9.60 -12.73
N LEU A 187 7.58 9.50 -11.67
CA LEU A 187 8.21 10.66 -11.02
C LEU A 187 9.26 11.32 -11.93
N TRP A 188 9.99 10.54 -12.73
CA TRP A 188 10.86 11.05 -13.78
C TRP A 188 10.08 11.86 -14.82
N LEU A 189 8.95 11.32 -15.30
CA LEU A 189 8.11 12.00 -16.29
C LEU A 189 7.53 13.32 -15.74
N LEU A 190 7.11 13.32 -14.48
CA LEU A 190 6.68 14.54 -13.77
C LEU A 190 7.82 15.54 -13.59
N SER A 191 9.05 15.08 -13.31
CA SER A 191 10.23 15.96 -13.20
C SER A 191 10.56 16.68 -14.52
N LYS A 192 10.16 16.11 -15.67
CA LYS A 192 10.29 16.70 -17.01
C LYS A 192 9.09 17.55 -17.43
N ASN A 193 8.20 17.89 -16.48
CA ASN A 193 6.99 18.68 -16.71
C ASN A 193 6.03 18.04 -17.75
N LYS A 194 6.03 16.70 -17.86
CA LYS A 194 5.18 15.94 -18.79
C LYS A 194 3.90 15.45 -18.11
N LEU A 195 3.23 16.33 -17.37
CA LEU A 195 1.98 16.03 -16.65
C LEU A 195 0.91 15.47 -17.60
N ASN A 196 0.76 16.07 -18.79
CA ASN A 196 -0.22 15.65 -19.79
C ASN A 196 0.01 14.20 -20.25
N VAL A 197 1.28 13.77 -20.34
CA VAL A 197 1.62 12.39 -20.71
C VAL A 197 1.26 11.43 -19.59
N VAL A 198 1.55 11.78 -18.33
CA VAL A 198 1.16 10.96 -17.17
C VAL A 198 -0.36 10.81 -17.11
N LEU A 199 -1.11 11.91 -17.22
CA LEU A 199 -2.57 11.87 -17.22
C LEU A 199 -3.12 11.07 -18.39
N GLY A 200 -2.57 11.28 -19.59
CA GLY A 200 -2.95 10.51 -20.78
C GLY A 200 -2.72 9.01 -20.61
N LEU A 201 -1.55 8.60 -20.08
CA LEU A 201 -1.25 7.20 -19.77
C LEU A 201 -2.22 6.63 -18.73
N THR A 202 -2.54 7.37 -17.66
CA THR A 202 -3.50 6.92 -16.65
C THR A 202 -4.90 6.69 -17.26
N TRP A 203 -5.37 7.60 -18.10
CA TRP A 203 -6.66 7.44 -18.80
C TRP A 203 -6.64 6.26 -19.77
N ILE A 204 -5.56 6.08 -20.54
CA ILE A 204 -5.39 4.94 -21.44
C ILE A 204 -5.46 3.63 -20.64
N VAL A 205 -4.72 3.52 -19.54
CA VAL A 205 -4.73 2.34 -18.67
C VAL A 205 -6.12 2.10 -18.10
N TYR A 206 -6.81 3.15 -17.63
CA TYR A 206 -8.17 3.06 -17.10
C TYR A 206 -9.16 2.54 -18.15
N PHE A 207 -9.23 3.16 -19.33
CA PHE A 207 -10.16 2.76 -20.38
C PHE A 207 -9.80 1.40 -20.99
N ALA A 208 -8.52 1.08 -21.14
CA ALA A 208 -8.09 -0.24 -21.58
C ALA A 208 -8.53 -1.33 -20.61
N ASN A 209 -8.38 -1.09 -19.30
CA ASN A 209 -8.85 -2.04 -18.30
C ASN A 209 -10.39 -2.12 -18.25
N ASN A 210 -11.10 -1.00 -18.42
CA ASN A 210 -12.55 -0.97 -18.46
C ASN A 210 -13.13 -1.73 -19.67
N GLY A 211 -12.46 -1.66 -20.84
CA GLY A 211 -12.93 -2.32 -22.06
C GLY A 211 -12.49 -3.78 -22.20
N PHE A 212 -11.22 -4.09 -21.90
CA PHE A 212 -10.64 -5.41 -22.15
C PHE A 212 -10.45 -6.26 -20.90
N HIS A 213 -10.66 -5.70 -19.70
CA HIS A 213 -10.41 -6.36 -18.41
C HIS A 213 -9.04 -7.04 -18.37
N VAL A 214 -8.01 -6.29 -18.79
CA VAL A 214 -6.64 -6.77 -18.92
C VAL A 214 -6.09 -7.14 -17.55
N ARG A 215 -5.50 -8.33 -17.45
CA ARG A 215 -4.86 -8.85 -16.23
C ARG A 215 -3.35 -8.95 -16.41
N PRO A 216 -2.61 -7.84 -16.33
CA PRO A 216 -1.20 -7.81 -16.70
C PRO A 216 -0.34 -8.65 -15.75
N THR A 217 -0.68 -8.71 -14.47
CA THR A 217 0.10 -9.44 -13.47
C THR A 217 -0.50 -10.79 -13.16
N GLY A 218 -1.81 -11.01 -13.37
CA GLY A 218 -2.51 -12.26 -13.05
C GLY A 218 -2.39 -12.63 -11.56
N ALA A 219 -2.15 -11.64 -10.72
CA ALA A 219 -2.00 -11.80 -9.28
C ALA A 219 -3.35 -11.59 -8.57
N GLN A 220 -3.45 -12.14 -7.37
CA GLN A 220 -4.71 -12.10 -6.62
C GLN A 220 -5.11 -10.68 -6.19
N PHE A 221 -4.17 -9.74 -6.06
CA PHE A 221 -4.50 -8.33 -5.78
C PHE A 221 -5.18 -7.60 -6.95
N GLU A 222 -5.18 -8.16 -8.18
CA GLU A 222 -6.00 -7.63 -9.29
C GLU A 222 -7.48 -7.96 -9.09
N TYR A 223 -7.78 -8.92 -8.22
CA TYR A 223 -9.10 -9.15 -7.68
C TYR A 223 -9.25 -8.35 -6.39
N ALA A 224 -9.69 -7.11 -6.51
CA ALA A 224 -10.26 -6.40 -5.38
C ALA A 224 -11.62 -7.04 -5.06
N PHE A 225 -11.57 -8.18 -4.36
CA PHE A 225 -12.73 -8.88 -3.79
C PHE A 225 -13.64 -9.56 -4.84
N PRO A 226 -14.27 -10.71 -4.52
CA PRO A 226 -15.41 -11.22 -5.28
C PRO A 226 -16.65 -10.32 -5.13
#